data_AF-W9VVZ1-F1
#
_entry.id   AF-W9VVZ1-F1
#
_cell.length_a   1.000
_cell.length_b   1.000
_cell.length_c   1.000
_cell.angle_alpha   90.00
_cell.angle_beta   90.00
_cell.angle_gamma   90.00
#
_symmetry.space_group_name_H-M   'P 1'
#
loop_
_entity.id
_entity.type
_entity.pdbx_description
1 polymer ?
#
loop_
_entity_poly.entity_id
_entity_poly.type
_entity_poly.pdbx_seq_one_letter_code
_entity_poly.pdbx_strand_id
1 'polypeptide(L)'
;MQLFPLVIGAVSLASVSASLAPAVFSSLLRRQEPGTPQYDCHSNCGNVIVAGRTEGYCDTANFTTSLDACLGCALEFDIWQYYGDSVSEAATGCGLDATPVPANATDTDTVTATSNSSGPESTSVTETASPSSSTESSTSSSSSS
;
A
#
# COMPACT_ATOMS: atom_id res chain seq x y z
N MET A 1 -21.01 -70.73 12.17
CA MET A 1 -19.84 -70.05 12.78
C MET A 1 -18.70 -70.05 11.77
N GLN A 2 -18.33 -68.91 11.20
CA GLN A 2 -17.09 -68.76 10.45
C GLN A 2 -16.35 -67.53 11.02
N LEU A 3 -15.23 -67.78 11.71
CA LEU A 3 -14.33 -66.75 12.21
C LEU A 3 -13.46 -66.26 11.05
N PHE A 4 -13.49 -64.96 10.77
CA PHE A 4 -12.52 -64.32 9.88
C PHE A 4 -11.33 -63.81 10.71
N PRO A 5 -10.07 -64.11 10.32
CA PRO A 5 -8.89 -63.62 11.02
C PRO A 5 -8.65 -62.14 10.71
N LEU A 6 -8.55 -61.34 11.76
CA LEU A 6 -8.16 -59.93 11.70
C LEU A 6 -6.63 -59.86 11.45
N VAL A 7 -6.24 -59.51 10.22
CA VAL A 7 -4.85 -59.25 9.84
C VAL A 7 -4.51 -57.82 10.22
N ILE A 8 -3.70 -57.65 11.27
CA ILE A 8 -3.14 -56.35 11.66
C ILE A 8 -1.95 -56.06 10.74
N GLY A 9 -2.18 -55.25 9.70
CA GLY A 9 -1.12 -54.73 8.84
C GLY A 9 -0.37 -53.60 9.55
N ALA A 10 0.90 -53.82 9.89
CA ALA A 10 1.77 -52.78 10.42
C ALA A 10 2.12 -51.79 9.30
N VAL A 11 1.57 -50.57 9.35
CA VAL A 11 1.98 -49.46 8.50
C VAL A 11 3.28 -48.89 9.06
N SER A 12 4.39 -49.17 8.40
CA SER A 12 5.67 -48.52 8.70
C SER A 12 5.64 -47.07 8.21
N LEU A 13 5.54 -46.11 9.14
CA LEU A 13 5.82 -44.72 8.82
C LEU A 13 7.32 -44.56 8.59
N ALA A 14 7.74 -44.44 7.34
CA ALA A 14 9.07 -43.98 7.01
C ALA A 14 9.17 -42.49 7.36
N SER A 15 9.79 -42.18 8.49
CA SER A 15 10.09 -40.82 8.91
C SER A 15 11.20 -40.24 8.03
N VAL A 16 10.82 -39.43 7.05
CA VAL A 16 11.76 -38.66 6.22
C VAL A 16 12.34 -37.55 7.10
N SER A 17 13.61 -37.67 7.51
CA SER A 17 14.30 -36.60 8.24
C SER A 17 14.57 -35.42 7.30
N ALA A 18 13.92 -34.29 7.57
CA ALA A 18 14.07 -33.05 6.81
C ALA A 18 15.39 -32.33 7.15
N SER A 19 16.50 -32.76 6.57
CA SER A 19 17.81 -32.08 6.70
C SER A 19 17.91 -30.75 5.94
N LEU A 20 16.87 -30.34 5.19
CA LEU A 20 16.78 -28.99 4.60
C LEU A 20 16.34 -27.91 5.60
N ALA A 21 15.91 -28.30 6.80
CA ALA A 21 15.28 -27.44 7.80
C ALA A 21 15.94 -26.07 7.99
N PRO A 22 17.25 -25.92 8.25
CA PRO A 22 17.79 -24.64 8.69
C PRO A 22 17.63 -23.53 7.63
N ALA A 23 17.92 -23.84 6.36
CA ALA A 23 17.86 -22.86 5.28
C ALA A 23 16.42 -22.44 4.95
N VAL A 24 15.47 -23.39 4.92
CA VAL A 24 14.05 -23.05 4.70
C VAL A 24 13.47 -22.31 5.90
N PHE A 25 13.81 -22.69 7.14
CA PHE A 25 13.35 -21.96 8.32
C PHE A 25 13.90 -20.54 8.36
N SER A 26 15.18 -20.33 8.04
CA SER A 26 15.75 -18.98 7.96
C SER A 26 15.11 -18.11 6.87
N SER A 27 14.78 -18.69 5.71
CA SER A 27 14.08 -17.97 4.64
C SER A 27 12.64 -17.62 5.02
N LEU A 28 11.94 -18.52 5.71
CA LEU A 28 10.59 -18.27 6.21
C LEU A 28 10.58 -17.22 7.34
N LEU A 29 11.53 -17.28 8.27
CA LEU A 29 11.65 -16.27 9.33
C LEU A 29 11.88 -14.88 8.74
N ARG A 30 12.72 -14.77 7.71
CA ARG A 30 12.99 -13.50 7.01
C ARG A 30 11.73 -12.87 6.41
N ARG A 31 10.77 -13.69 5.98
CA ARG A 31 9.47 -13.25 5.43
C ARG A 31 8.45 -12.92 6.52
N GLN A 32 8.68 -13.40 7.74
CA GLN A 32 7.78 -13.28 8.89
C GLN A 32 8.40 -12.43 9.99
N GLU A 33 9.18 -11.40 9.64
CA GLU A 33 9.75 -10.45 10.60
C GLU A 33 8.96 -9.13 10.61
N PRO A 34 7.77 -9.07 11.25
CA PRO A 34 7.00 -7.86 11.42
C PRO A 34 7.84 -6.69 11.95
N GLY A 35 7.58 -5.50 11.42
CA GLY A 35 8.28 -4.27 11.81
C GLY A 35 9.60 -4.05 11.08
N THR A 36 9.96 -4.90 10.11
CA THR A 36 11.03 -4.59 9.16
C THR A 36 10.46 -3.83 7.95
N PRO A 37 11.24 -2.91 7.34
CA PRO A 37 10.81 -2.20 6.13
C PRO A 37 10.41 -3.14 4.98
N GLN A 38 11.12 -4.27 4.83
CA GLN A 38 10.80 -5.27 3.80
C GLN A 38 9.47 -5.98 4.10
N TYR A 39 9.23 -6.37 5.35
CA TYR A 39 7.94 -6.96 5.74
C TYR A 39 6.78 -5.99 5.50
N ASP A 40 6.95 -4.73 5.90
CA ASP A 40 5.93 -3.71 5.72
C ASP A 40 5.65 -3.48 4.23
N CYS A 41 6.68 -3.50 3.38
CA CYS A 41 6.51 -3.43 1.93
C CYS A 41 5.67 -4.59 1.37
N HIS A 42 6.01 -5.83 1.76
CA HIS A 42 5.23 -7.03 1.41
C HIS A 42 3.78 -6.93 1.89
N SER A 43 3.57 -6.45 3.11
CA SER A 43 2.24 -6.33 3.71
C SER A 43 1.39 -5.28 2.98
N ASN A 44 1.96 -4.13 2.63
CA ASN A 44 1.25 -3.09 1.89
C ASN A 44 0.87 -3.58 0.49
N CYS A 45 1.80 -4.17 -0.26
CA CYS A 45 1.48 -4.74 -1.57
C CYS A 45 0.43 -5.87 -1.50
N GLY A 46 0.47 -6.69 -0.45
CA GLY A 46 -0.58 -7.69 -0.21
C GLY A 46 -1.94 -7.07 0.10
N ASN A 47 -1.97 -6.00 0.91
CA ASN A 47 -3.21 -5.30 1.29
C ASN A 47 -3.90 -4.67 0.08
N VAL A 48 -3.16 -4.12 -0.89
CA VAL A 48 -3.74 -3.61 -2.14
C VAL A 48 -4.59 -4.68 -2.84
N ILE A 49 -4.03 -5.89 -2.98
CA ILE A 49 -4.70 -7.02 -3.65
C ILE A 49 -5.92 -7.48 -2.86
N VAL A 50 -5.83 -7.51 -1.53
CA VAL A 50 -6.96 -7.89 -0.68
C VAL A 50 -8.07 -6.84 -0.74
N ALA A 51 -7.71 -5.55 -0.65
CA ALA A 51 -8.67 -4.46 -0.76
C ALA A 51 -9.38 -4.45 -2.12
N GLY A 52 -8.64 -4.71 -3.21
CA GLY A 52 -9.18 -4.81 -4.57
C GLY A 52 -10.24 -5.90 -4.79
N ARG A 53 -10.43 -6.82 -3.83
CA ARG A 53 -11.50 -7.83 -3.84
C ARG A 53 -12.80 -7.36 -3.22
N THR A 54 -12.84 -6.15 -2.66
CA THR A 54 -14.00 -5.57 -2.00
C THR A 54 -14.68 -4.57 -2.93
N GLU A 55 -16.01 -4.54 -2.99
CA GLU A 55 -16.71 -3.53 -3.78
C GLU A 55 -16.44 -2.10 -3.24
N GLY A 56 -16.31 -1.13 -4.14
CA GLY A 56 -16.14 0.29 -3.76
C GLY A 56 -14.82 0.63 -3.07
N TYR A 57 -13.78 -0.19 -3.24
CA TYR A 57 -12.49 -0.04 -2.54
C TYR A 57 -11.66 1.19 -2.93
N CYS A 58 -11.90 1.76 -4.12
CA CYS A 58 -11.02 2.75 -4.76
C CYS A 58 -10.72 3.99 -3.90
N ASP A 59 -11.70 4.47 -3.14
CA ASP A 59 -11.55 5.69 -2.31
C ASP A 59 -11.25 5.37 -0.84
N THR A 60 -11.05 4.09 -0.51
CA THR A 60 -10.78 3.70 0.87
C THR A 60 -9.34 3.99 1.23
N ALA A 61 -9.12 4.56 2.43
CA ALA A 61 -7.78 4.78 2.95
C ALA A 61 -6.95 3.48 3.03
N ASN A 62 -7.61 2.34 3.27
CA ASN A 62 -6.93 1.05 3.30
C ASN A 62 -6.29 0.71 1.94
N PHE A 63 -6.97 0.98 0.83
CA PHE A 63 -6.44 0.77 -0.50
C PHE A 63 -5.41 1.84 -0.88
N THR A 64 -5.77 3.12 -0.81
CA THR A 64 -4.93 4.21 -1.32
C THR A 64 -3.61 4.34 -0.56
N THR A 65 -3.64 4.22 0.77
CA THR A 65 -2.41 4.24 1.59
C THR A 65 -1.55 3.00 1.34
N SER A 66 -2.15 1.82 1.20
CA SER A 66 -1.37 0.60 0.91
C SER A 66 -0.78 0.61 -0.49
N LEU A 67 -1.48 1.20 -1.47
CA LEU A 67 -0.99 1.35 -2.84
C LEU A 67 0.23 2.26 -2.89
N ASP A 68 0.12 3.46 -2.32
CA ASP A 68 1.22 4.41 -2.23
C ASP A 68 2.45 3.79 -1.53
N ALA A 69 2.23 3.19 -0.35
CA ALA A 69 3.29 2.55 0.41
C ALA A 69 3.94 1.37 -0.35
N CYS A 70 3.15 0.56 -1.06
CA CYS A 70 3.65 -0.52 -1.89
C CYS A 70 4.54 0.01 -3.02
N LEU A 71 4.04 0.98 -3.80
CA LEU A 71 4.75 1.53 -4.95
C LEU A 71 6.05 2.24 -4.55
N GLY A 72 6.09 2.85 -3.36
CA GLY A 72 7.27 3.52 -2.83
C GLY A 72 8.44 2.59 -2.48
N CYS A 73 8.20 1.28 -2.27
CA CYS A 73 9.23 0.35 -1.80
C CYS A 73 9.39 -0.90 -2.67
N ALA A 74 8.48 -1.15 -3.62
CA ALA A 74 8.43 -2.42 -4.34
C ALA A 74 9.71 -2.73 -5.15
N LEU A 75 10.38 -1.71 -5.68
CA LEU A 75 11.64 -1.85 -6.39
C LEU A 75 12.86 -1.90 -5.46
N GLU A 76 12.82 -1.19 -4.33
CA GLU A 76 13.89 -1.22 -3.32
C GLU A 76 14.12 -2.64 -2.78
N PHE A 77 13.04 -3.37 -2.53
CA PHE A 77 13.12 -4.73 -2.02
C PHE A 77 13.02 -5.83 -3.09
N ASP A 78 12.99 -5.45 -4.38
CA ASP A 78 12.82 -6.37 -5.51
C ASP A 78 11.61 -7.31 -5.37
N ILE A 79 10.49 -6.76 -4.88
CA ILE A 79 9.26 -7.53 -4.65
C ILE A 79 8.20 -7.31 -5.72
N TRP A 80 8.38 -6.31 -6.59
CA TRP A 80 7.41 -6.01 -7.64
C TRP A 80 7.11 -7.22 -8.54
N GLN A 81 8.12 -8.06 -8.80
CA GLN A 81 7.97 -9.32 -9.54
C GLN A 81 6.99 -10.33 -8.92
N TYR A 82 6.63 -10.18 -7.63
CA TYR A 82 5.66 -11.06 -6.96
C TYR A 82 4.25 -10.46 -6.86
N TYR A 83 4.12 -9.12 -6.92
CA TYR A 83 2.86 -8.41 -6.66
C TYR A 83 2.37 -7.60 -7.86
N GLY A 84 3.25 -7.27 -8.80
CA GLY A 84 3.07 -6.21 -9.76
C GLY A 84 1.83 -6.37 -10.63
N ASP A 85 1.58 -7.57 -11.15
CA ASP A 85 0.39 -7.83 -11.98
C ASP A 85 -0.91 -7.58 -11.21
N SER A 86 -1.04 -8.12 -10.00
CA SER A 86 -2.26 -8.00 -9.20
C SER A 86 -2.45 -6.61 -8.61
N VAL A 87 -1.36 -5.93 -8.23
CA VAL A 87 -1.40 -4.52 -7.80
C VAL A 87 -1.81 -3.63 -8.97
N SER A 88 -1.25 -3.85 -10.16
CA SER A 88 -1.59 -3.11 -11.36
C SER A 88 -3.04 -3.32 -11.78
N GLU A 89 -3.55 -4.53 -11.69
CA GLU A 89 -4.97 -4.83 -11.96
C GLU A 89 -5.90 -4.06 -11.02
N ALA A 90 -5.62 -4.08 -9.71
CA ALA A 90 -6.42 -3.34 -8.73
C ALA A 90 -6.34 -1.81 -8.93
N ALA A 91 -5.14 -1.27 -9.13
CA ALA A 91 -4.96 0.16 -9.41
C ALA A 91 -5.66 0.60 -10.70
N THR A 92 -5.51 -0.16 -11.78
CA THR A 92 -6.15 0.12 -13.08
C THR A 92 -7.68 0.03 -12.98
N GLY A 93 -8.20 -0.90 -12.18
CA GLY A 93 -9.63 -0.99 -11.88
C GLY A 93 -10.21 0.27 -11.25
N CYS A 94 -9.36 1.06 -10.57
CA CYS A 94 -9.68 2.36 -10.00
C CYS A 94 -9.21 3.56 -10.84
N GLY A 95 -8.62 3.33 -12.03
CA GLY A 95 -8.06 4.38 -12.87
C GLY A 95 -6.79 5.04 -12.29
N LEU A 96 -6.09 4.34 -11.40
CA LEU A 96 -4.84 4.81 -10.78
C LEU A 96 -3.61 4.23 -11.48
N ASP A 97 -2.50 4.96 -11.40
CA ASP A 97 -1.20 4.47 -11.86
C ASP A 97 -0.60 3.48 -10.86
N ALA A 98 0.07 2.45 -11.38
CA ALA A 98 0.71 1.39 -10.60
C ALA A 98 2.22 1.33 -10.81
N THR A 99 2.84 2.45 -11.21
CA THR A 99 4.27 2.49 -11.51
C THR A 99 5.05 2.66 -10.21
N PRO A 100 5.83 1.67 -9.76
CA PRO A 100 6.60 1.80 -8.54
C PRO A 100 7.77 2.77 -8.72
N VAL A 101 8.13 3.44 -7.62
CA VAL A 101 9.17 4.47 -7.63
C VAL A 101 10.55 3.79 -7.62
N PRO A 102 11.51 4.24 -8.45
CA PRO A 102 12.88 3.74 -8.40
C PRO A 102 13.51 4.01 -7.03
N ALA A 103 14.20 3.02 -6.48
CA ALA A 103 14.92 3.07 -5.20
C ALA A 103 15.88 4.26 -5.01
N ASN A 104 16.28 4.94 -6.09
CA ASN A 104 17.19 6.08 -6.08
C ASN A 104 16.66 7.27 -6.90
N ALA A 105 15.34 7.40 -7.02
CA ALA A 105 14.73 8.59 -7.60
C ALA A 105 14.94 9.78 -6.67
N THR A 106 16.09 10.45 -6.80
CA THR A 106 16.20 11.84 -6.37
C THR A 106 15.26 12.65 -7.26
N ASP A 107 14.28 13.31 -6.67
CA ASP A 107 13.37 14.25 -7.34
C ASP A 107 14.16 15.15 -8.30
N THR A 108 14.12 14.83 -9.59
CA THR A 108 14.55 15.74 -10.64
C THR A 108 13.28 16.29 -11.26
N ASP A 109 12.67 17.21 -10.52
CA ASP A 109 11.65 18.11 -11.03
C ASP A 109 12.35 19.09 -11.99
N THR A 110 12.58 18.66 -13.23
CA THR A 110 12.94 19.60 -14.31
C THR A 110 11.66 20.28 -14.77
N VAL A 111 11.34 21.38 -14.10
CA VAL A 111 10.33 22.34 -14.53
C VAL A 111 10.76 22.90 -15.90
N THR A 112 10.28 22.29 -16.98
CA THR A 112 10.39 22.89 -18.31
C THR A 112 9.29 23.96 -18.39
N ALA A 113 9.60 25.14 -17.87
CA ALA A 113 8.80 26.34 -18.12
C ALA A 113 8.97 26.74 -19.60
N THR A 114 8.01 26.36 -20.44
CA THR A 114 7.85 26.98 -21.76
C THR A 114 7.35 28.42 -21.56
N SER A 115 8.28 29.36 -21.55
CA SER A 115 8.00 30.79 -21.64
C SER A 115 7.36 31.11 -22.99
N ASN A 116 6.04 31.31 -23.00
CA ASN A 116 5.37 31.92 -24.14
C ASN A 116 5.35 33.44 -24.00
N SER A 117 5.82 34.09 -25.06
CA SER A 117 6.17 35.50 -25.20
C SER A 117 4.98 36.48 -25.15
N SER A 118 5.18 37.56 -24.38
CA SER A 118 4.82 38.98 -24.58
C SER A 118 3.46 39.42 -25.16
N GLY A 119 2.64 40.05 -24.29
CA GLY A 119 2.03 41.39 -24.44
C GLY A 119 0.54 41.50 -24.85
N PRO A 120 -0.18 42.62 -24.58
CA PRO A 120 0.21 43.84 -23.85
C PRO A 120 -0.74 44.27 -22.68
N GLU A 121 -0.18 45.09 -21.79
CA GLU A 121 -0.71 46.33 -21.18
C GLU A 121 -2.24 46.55 -21.07
N SER A 122 -2.77 46.74 -19.84
CA SER A 122 -3.63 47.90 -19.52
C SER A 122 -4.06 48.01 -18.04
N THR A 123 -3.81 49.20 -17.50
CA THR A 123 -4.62 49.98 -16.55
C THR A 123 -4.76 49.54 -15.09
N SER A 124 -3.96 50.23 -14.27
CA SER A 124 -4.16 50.49 -12.84
C SER A 124 -5.40 51.36 -12.60
N VAL A 125 -6.27 50.95 -11.68
CA VAL A 125 -7.06 51.88 -10.85
C VAL A 125 -7.06 51.42 -9.40
N THR A 126 -6.59 52.33 -8.56
CA THR A 126 -6.57 52.29 -7.09
C THR A 126 -7.91 52.79 -6.54
N GLU A 127 -8.21 52.40 -5.30
CA GLU A 127 -9.09 53.03 -4.27
C GLU A 127 -10.03 51.98 -3.66
N THR A 128 -10.38 51.95 -2.37
CA THR A 128 -9.94 52.55 -1.11
C THR A 128 -10.80 51.86 -0.03
N ALA A 129 -10.26 51.72 1.18
CA ALA A 129 -10.80 50.97 2.32
C ALA A 129 -12.22 51.37 2.82
N SER A 130 -12.90 50.45 3.52
CA SER A 130 -13.25 50.61 4.96
C SER A 130 -13.96 49.35 5.53
N PRO A 131 -13.86 49.09 6.86
CA PRO A 131 -14.33 47.88 7.51
C PRO A 131 -15.72 48.04 8.14
N SER A 132 -16.36 46.92 8.48
CA SER A 132 -17.40 46.94 9.52
C SER A 132 -17.35 45.67 10.37
N SER A 133 -17.02 45.89 11.64
CA SER A 133 -17.19 44.98 12.77
C SER A 133 -18.65 44.65 13.03
N SER A 134 -18.90 43.46 13.57
CA SER A 134 -19.62 43.24 14.85
C SER A 134 -19.55 41.73 15.16
N THR A 135 -18.80 41.26 16.17
CA THR A 135 -19.24 41.02 17.59
C THR A 135 -20.55 40.25 17.70
N GLU A 136 -20.75 39.25 18.56
CA GLU A 136 -19.98 38.46 19.53
C GLU A 136 -21.03 37.49 20.14
N SER A 137 -20.58 36.37 20.73
CA SER A 137 -21.19 35.67 21.88
C SER A 137 -22.64 35.14 21.74
N SER A 138 -23.01 33.91 22.13
CA SER A 138 -22.73 33.08 23.31
C SER A 138 -23.34 31.69 22.96
N THR A 139 -23.17 30.53 23.62
CA THR A 139 -22.80 30.18 24.99
C THR A 139 -22.61 28.65 25.03
N SER A 140 -21.80 28.22 25.98
CA SER A 140 -21.49 26.88 26.45
C SER A 140 -22.71 26.04 26.88
N SER A 141 -22.57 24.71 26.85
CA SER A 141 -23.00 23.81 27.95
C SER A 141 -22.37 22.42 27.82
N SER A 142 -21.64 22.06 28.87
CA SER A 142 -21.08 20.75 29.20
C SER A 142 -22.15 19.68 29.44
N SER A 143 -21.79 18.39 29.38
CA SER A 143 -22.01 17.41 30.48
C SER A 143 -21.62 15.97 30.08
N SER A 144 -20.99 15.31 31.05
CA SER A 144 -20.49 13.94 31.10
C SER A 144 -21.58 12.86 31.09
N SER A 145 -21.24 11.65 30.64
CA SER A 145 -21.56 10.35 31.26
C SER A 145 -20.67 9.27 30.67
#